data_AF-A0A7J6J249-F1
#
_entry.id   AF-A0A7J6J249-F1
#
_cell.length_a   1.000
_cell.length_b   1.000
_cell.length_c   1.000
_cell.angle_alpha   90.00
_cell.angle_beta   90.00
_cell.angle_gamma   90.00
#
_symmetry.space_group_name_H-M   'P 1'
#
loop_
_entity.id
_entity.type
_entity.pdbx_description
1 polymer ?
#
loop_
_entity_poly.entity_id
_entity_poly.type
_entity_poly.pdbx_seq_one_letter_code
_entity_poly.pdbx_strand_id
1 'polypeptide(L)'
;MSPIAEPLTEAQKEHFRTTGWLKLSNCFTKEQAEWVTKDVWTRLGMDPIDRSTWKHRTNMPSHRTFDCSEFAPKAWAAICEVCGGEDRIAPDSKYWRDSLIVNLGSPEFEGQE
;
A
#
# COMPACT_ATOMS: atom_id res chain seq x y z
N MET A 1 22.32 3.12 -7.79
CA MET A 1 21.34 3.41 -8.86
C MET A 1 20.20 2.42 -8.69
N SER A 2 19.01 2.89 -8.32
CA SER A 2 17.81 2.04 -8.28
C SER A 2 17.54 1.52 -9.70
N PRO A 3 17.14 0.24 -9.87
CA PRO A 3 16.80 -0.26 -11.19
C PRO A 3 15.68 0.60 -11.77
N ILE A 4 15.87 1.07 -13.00
CA ILE A 4 14.86 1.81 -13.76
C ILE A 4 13.64 0.89 -13.84
N ALA A 5 12.51 1.33 -13.28
CA ALA A 5 11.28 0.58 -13.34
C ALA A 5 10.86 0.38 -14.80
N GLU A 6 10.49 -0.85 -15.16
CA GLU A 6 9.98 -1.15 -16.50
C GLU A 6 8.68 -0.38 -16.75
N PRO A 7 8.48 0.19 -17.95
CA PRO A 7 7.23 0.85 -18.33
C PRO A 7 6.03 -0.08 -18.25
N LEU A 8 4.83 0.49 -18.08
CA LEU A 8 3.58 -0.27 -18.17
C LEU A 8 3.43 -0.91 -19.56
N THR A 9 3.00 -2.16 -19.59
CA THR A 9 2.63 -2.83 -20.86
C THR A 9 1.39 -2.17 -21.46
N GLU A 10 1.22 -2.27 -22.78
CA GLU A 10 0.02 -1.72 -23.44
C GLU A 10 -1.29 -2.33 -22.90
N ALA A 11 -1.27 -3.62 -22.55
CA ALA A 11 -2.41 -4.28 -21.90
C ALA A 11 -2.73 -3.68 -20.52
N GLN A 12 -1.71 -3.33 -19.72
CA GLN A 12 -1.94 -2.65 -18.43
C GLN A 12 -2.50 -1.24 -18.64
N LYS A 13 -1.97 -0.48 -19.59
CA LYS A 13 -2.50 0.86 -19.92
C LYS A 13 -3.96 0.79 -20.34
N GLU A 14 -4.31 -0.16 -21.20
CA GLU A 14 -5.68 -0.34 -21.66
C GLU A 14 -6.60 -0.80 -20.53
N HIS A 15 -6.13 -1.69 -19.66
CA HIS A 15 -6.87 -2.09 -18.47
C HIS A 15 -7.15 -0.87 -17.58
N PHE A 16 -6.15 -0.03 -17.28
CA PHE A 16 -6.35 1.18 -16.49
C PHE A 16 -7.35 2.14 -17.14
N ARG A 17 -7.26 2.37 -18.46
CA ARG A 17 -8.22 3.21 -19.19
C ARG A 17 -9.66 2.69 -19.08
N THR A 18 -9.83 1.37 -19.05
CA THR A 18 -11.16 0.72 -19.00
C THR A 18 -11.71 0.62 -17.58
N THR A 19 -10.87 0.31 -16.58
CA THR A 19 -11.30 -0.06 -15.23
C THR A 19 -10.98 0.98 -14.17
N GLY A 20 -10.07 1.92 -14.45
CA GLY A 20 -9.61 2.94 -13.51
C GLY A 20 -8.61 2.42 -12.46
N TRP A 21 -8.11 1.19 -12.56
CA TRP A 21 -7.14 0.64 -11.60
C TRP A 21 -6.08 -0.26 -12.26
N LEU A 22 -5.01 -0.56 -11.53
CA LEU A 22 -3.92 -1.45 -11.94
C LEU A 22 -3.55 -2.42 -10.82
N LYS A 23 -3.23 -3.66 -11.20
CA LYS A 23 -2.53 -4.60 -10.32
C LYS A 23 -1.06 -4.64 -10.68
N LEU A 24 -0.19 -4.25 -9.75
CA LEU A 24 1.25 -4.41 -9.88
C LEU A 24 1.77 -5.27 -8.73
N SER A 25 2.52 -6.31 -9.08
CA SER A 25 3.21 -7.18 -8.12
C SER A 25 4.66 -6.76 -7.94
N ASN A 26 5.23 -7.07 -6.78
CA ASN A 26 6.63 -6.84 -6.43
C ASN A 26 7.02 -5.35 -6.52
N CYS A 27 6.17 -4.46 -6.00
CA CYS A 27 6.44 -3.03 -5.95
C CYS A 27 7.32 -2.63 -4.74
N PHE A 28 7.38 -3.46 -3.71
CA PHE A 28 8.21 -3.32 -2.52
C PHE A 28 8.65 -4.72 -2.05
N THR A 29 9.68 -4.80 -1.23
CA THR A 29 10.21 -6.06 -0.70
C THR A 29 9.42 -6.56 0.50
N LYS A 30 9.65 -7.82 0.88
CA LYS A 30 9.04 -8.40 2.08
C LYS A 30 9.50 -7.66 3.34
N GLU A 31 10.79 -7.32 3.43
CA GLU A 31 11.39 -6.61 4.56
C GLU A 31 10.81 -5.19 4.70
N GLN A 32 10.55 -4.52 3.57
CA GLN A 32 9.87 -3.23 3.55
C GLN A 32 8.44 -3.34 4.10
N ALA A 33 7.69 -4.37 3.69
CA ALA A 33 6.36 -4.64 4.21
C ALA A 33 6.40 -4.92 5.72
N GLU A 34 7.30 -5.81 6.16
CA GLU A 34 7.53 -6.12 7.57
C GLU A 34 7.88 -4.87 8.38
N TRP A 35 8.71 -3.98 7.85
CA TRP A 35 9.07 -2.72 8.51
C TRP A 35 7.87 -1.79 8.72
N VAL A 36 6.96 -1.69 7.75
CA VAL A 36 5.71 -0.89 7.89
C VAL A 36 4.80 -1.51 8.94
N THR A 37 4.71 -2.84 9.00
CA THR A 37 3.76 -3.56 9.87
C THR A 37 4.32 -3.96 11.24
N LYS A 38 5.62 -3.77 11.51
CA LYS A 38 6.30 -4.35 12.69
C LYS A 38 5.66 -4.00 14.03
N ASP A 39 5.03 -2.83 14.14
CA ASP A 39 4.42 -2.32 15.38
C ASP A 39 2.89 -2.36 15.34
N VAL A 40 2.28 -3.06 14.37
CA VAL A 40 0.82 -2.99 14.12
C VAL A 40 0.01 -3.41 15.35
N TRP A 41 0.35 -4.53 15.99
CA TRP A 41 -0.36 -5.04 17.16
C TRP A 41 -0.22 -4.14 18.38
N THR A 42 0.99 -3.65 18.63
CA THR A 42 1.25 -2.67 19.69
C THR A 42 0.44 -1.39 19.50
N ARG A 43 0.36 -0.88 18.27
CA ARG A 43 -0.42 0.33 17.93
C ARG A 43 -1.93 0.10 18.00
N LEU A 44 -2.39 -1.10 17.70
CA LEU A 44 -3.80 -1.49 17.83
C LEU A 44 -4.21 -1.67 19.30
N GLY A 45 -3.26 -1.99 20.19
CA GLY A 45 -3.54 -2.39 21.57
C GLY A 45 -4.28 -3.73 21.64
N MET A 46 -3.98 -4.63 20.71
CA MET A 46 -4.61 -5.95 20.56
C MET A 46 -3.54 -7.04 20.59
N ASP A 47 -3.91 -8.23 21.02
CA ASP A 47 -3.03 -9.39 21.05
C ASP A 47 -3.18 -10.19 19.73
N PRO A 48 -2.08 -10.45 18.97
CA PRO A 48 -2.13 -11.21 17.73
C PRO A 48 -2.64 -12.65 17.85
N ILE A 49 -2.67 -13.23 19.05
CA ILE A 49 -3.10 -14.61 19.29
C ILE A 49 -4.40 -14.72 20.11
N ASP A 50 -4.92 -13.61 20.64
CA ASP A 50 -6.21 -13.57 21.33
C ASP A 50 -7.22 -12.71 20.56
N ARG A 51 -8.04 -13.40 19.77
CA ARG A 51 -9.12 -12.80 18.95
C ARG A 51 -10.16 -12.04 19.78
N SER A 52 -10.31 -12.33 21.07
CA SER A 52 -11.25 -11.59 21.92
C SER A 52 -10.86 -10.12 22.10
N THR A 53 -9.58 -9.80 21.86
CA THR A 53 -9.06 -8.43 21.89
C THR A 53 -9.27 -7.68 20.57
N TRP A 54 -9.63 -8.38 19.48
CA TRP A 54 -9.67 -7.80 18.14
C TRP A 54 -10.90 -6.91 17.94
N LYS A 55 -10.72 -5.84 17.17
CA LYS A 55 -11.82 -4.99 16.69
C LYS A 55 -11.95 -5.14 15.19
N HIS A 56 -13.19 -5.09 14.69
CA HIS A 56 -13.48 -5.31 13.28
C HIS A 56 -12.67 -4.42 12.34
N ARG A 57 -12.78 -3.09 12.46
CA ARG A 57 -12.07 -2.15 11.59
C ARG A 57 -11.44 -1.02 12.39
N THR A 58 -10.16 -0.75 12.11
CA THR A 58 -9.41 0.37 12.72
C THR A 58 -8.72 1.19 11.64
N ASN A 59 -8.95 2.51 11.61
CA ASN A 59 -8.14 3.45 10.84
C ASN A 59 -7.01 3.96 11.73
N MET A 60 -5.77 3.53 11.46
CA MET A 60 -4.64 3.83 12.33
C MET A 60 -4.04 5.22 12.02
N PRO A 61 -3.63 6.00 13.05
CA PRO A 61 -2.86 7.22 12.84
C PRO A 61 -1.46 6.89 12.29
N SER A 62 -0.89 7.78 11.48
CA SER A 62 0.48 7.62 10.95
C SER A 62 1.53 7.96 12.00
N HIS A 63 2.58 7.15 12.10
CA HIS A 63 3.78 7.41 12.91
C HIS A 63 5.02 7.67 12.03
N ARG A 64 4.99 7.20 10.77
CA ARG A 64 6.10 7.32 9.82
C ARG A 64 5.61 7.88 8.50
N THR A 65 6.48 8.63 7.85
CA THR A 65 6.33 9.10 6.48
C THR A 65 7.57 8.68 5.70
N PHE A 66 7.41 8.21 4.48
CA PHE A 66 8.50 7.76 3.63
C PHE A 66 8.23 8.11 2.17
N ASP A 67 9.31 8.30 1.41
CA ASP A 67 9.22 8.61 -0.03
C ASP A 67 8.92 7.33 -0.82
N CYS A 68 7.79 7.27 -1.51
CA CYS A 68 7.39 6.10 -2.28
C CYS A 68 8.21 5.91 -3.55
N SER A 69 8.87 6.95 -4.06
CA SER A 69 9.80 6.83 -5.19
C SER A 69 11.04 6.00 -4.83
N GLU A 70 11.44 6.03 -3.56
CA GLU A 70 12.52 5.20 -3.02
C GLU A 70 12.00 3.87 -2.49
N PHE A 71 10.88 3.89 -1.76
CA PHE A 71 10.33 2.71 -1.11
C PHE A 71 9.71 1.72 -2.12
N ALA A 72 8.99 2.24 -3.12
CA ALA A 72 8.30 1.45 -4.13
C ALA A 72 8.48 2.03 -5.55
N PRO A 73 9.72 2.06 -6.08
CA PRO A 73 10.05 2.76 -7.34
C PRO A 73 9.21 2.29 -8.52
N LYS A 74 8.88 0.99 -8.58
CA LYS A 74 8.00 0.43 -9.61
C LYS A 74 6.57 0.98 -9.55
N ALA A 75 6.02 1.14 -8.35
CA ALA A 75 4.70 1.73 -8.19
C ALA A 75 4.71 3.23 -8.51
N TRP A 76 5.74 3.96 -8.06
CA TRP A 76 5.87 5.39 -8.37
C TRP A 76 5.99 5.64 -9.87
N ALA A 77 6.83 4.89 -10.58
CA ALA A 77 6.96 5.02 -12.03
C ALA A 77 5.63 4.79 -12.76
N ALA A 78 4.85 3.78 -12.34
CA ALA A 78 3.53 3.54 -12.90
C ALA A 78 2.54 4.69 -12.62
N ILE A 79 2.59 5.28 -11.41
CA ILE A 79 1.79 6.47 -11.06
C ILE A 79 2.16 7.63 -11.98
N CYS A 80 3.45 7.93 -12.16
CA CYS A 80 3.93 8.96 -13.08
C CYS A 80 3.47 8.71 -14.51
N GLU A 81 3.51 7.46 -14.99
CA GLU A 81 3.09 7.11 -16.34
C GLU A 81 1.57 7.33 -16.55
N VAL A 82 0.71 6.92 -15.61
CA VAL A 82 -0.74 7.14 -15.74
C VAL A 82 -1.14 8.59 -15.54
N CYS A 83 -0.38 9.36 -14.77
CA CYS A 83 -0.59 10.80 -14.58
C CYS A 83 -0.04 11.65 -15.73
N GLY A 84 0.69 11.04 -16.68
CA GLY A 84 1.25 11.73 -17.84
C GLY A 84 2.53 12.52 -17.56
N GLY A 85 3.31 12.11 -16.55
CA GLY A 85 4.56 12.74 -16.14
C GLY A 85 4.58 13.05 -14.64
N GLU A 86 5.77 12.96 -14.03
CA GLU A 86 5.97 13.29 -12.61
C GLU A 86 5.72 14.78 -12.33
N ASP A 87 5.99 15.66 -13.30
CA ASP A 87 5.74 17.10 -13.23
C ASP A 87 4.25 17.47 -13.08
N ARG A 88 3.35 16.53 -13.41
CA ARG A 88 1.89 16.69 -13.27
C ARG A 88 1.38 16.24 -11.91
N ILE A 89 2.24 15.71 -11.04
CA ILE A 89 1.89 15.22 -9.72
C ILE A 89 2.34 16.25 -8.68
N ALA A 90 1.46 16.57 -7.73
CA ALA A 90 1.84 17.43 -6.62
C ALA A 90 3.00 16.78 -5.83
N PRO A 91 4.12 17.49 -5.56
CA PRO A 91 5.31 16.90 -4.94
C PRO A 91 5.03 16.13 -3.65
N ASP A 92 4.06 16.57 -2.85
CA ASP A 92 3.72 15.93 -1.58
C ASP A 92 3.06 14.55 -1.74
N SER A 93 2.57 14.21 -2.94
CA SER A 93 1.88 12.93 -3.20
C SER A 93 2.80 11.71 -3.11
N LYS A 94 4.13 11.91 -3.16
CA LYS A 94 5.11 10.84 -3.01
C LYS A 94 5.36 10.44 -1.54
N TYR A 95 4.88 11.22 -0.59
CA TYR A 95 5.08 10.94 0.84
C TYR A 95 4.00 10.02 1.39
N TRP A 96 4.25 8.71 1.31
CA TRP A 96 3.38 7.69 1.86
C TRP A 96 3.57 7.54 3.36
N ARG A 97 2.56 6.97 4.03
CA ARG A 97 2.51 6.83 5.49
C ARG A 97 2.11 5.43 5.90
N ASP A 98 2.43 5.08 7.13
CA ASP A 98 2.04 3.83 7.78
C ASP A 98 0.65 3.90 8.46
N SER A 99 -0.25 4.76 7.97
CA SER A 99 -1.65 4.84 8.38
C SER A 99 -2.44 3.70 7.76
N LEU A 100 -2.34 2.51 8.37
CA LEU A 100 -3.02 1.31 7.89
C LEU A 100 -4.51 1.35 8.21
N ILE A 101 -5.33 0.84 7.29
CA ILE A 101 -6.73 0.49 7.53
C ILE A 101 -6.75 -1.00 7.80
N VAL A 102 -6.81 -1.39 9.07
CA VAL A 102 -6.78 -2.79 9.47
C VAL A 102 -8.20 -3.29 9.60
N ASN A 103 -8.50 -4.41 8.93
CA ASN A 103 -9.72 -5.17 9.10
C ASN A 103 -9.37 -6.57 9.65
N LEU A 104 -9.86 -6.90 10.84
CA LEU A 104 -9.66 -8.19 11.51
C LEU A 104 -10.92 -9.07 11.50
N GLY A 105 -11.92 -8.69 10.71
CA GLY A 105 -13.20 -9.41 10.59
C GLY A 105 -14.12 -9.20 11.79
N SER A 106 -15.28 -9.85 11.73
CA SER A 106 -16.21 -9.92 12.86
C SER A 106 -16.76 -11.35 12.95
N PRO A 107 -17.31 -11.78 14.10
CA PRO A 107 -17.91 -13.11 14.23
C PRO A 107 -18.99 -13.40 13.17
N GLU A 108 -19.68 -12.37 12.69
CA GLU A 108 -20.75 -12.49 11.68
C GLU A 108 -20.23 -12.95 10.30
N PHE A 109 -18.94 -12.72 10.01
CA PHE A 109 -18.30 -13.06 8.74
C PHE A 109 -17.37 -14.28 8.83
N GLU A 110 -17.32 -14.96 9.97
CA GLU A 110 -16.43 -16.11 10.14
C GLU A 110 -16.88 -17.26 9.20
N GLY A 111 -15.95 -17.73 8.37
CA GLY A 111 -16.19 -18.83 7.42
C GLY A 111 -16.97 -18.43 6.15
N GLN A 112 -17.18 -17.13 5.91
CA GLN A 112 -17.78 -16.62 4.68
C GLN A 112 -16.68 -16.11 3.75
N GLU A 113 -16.66 -16.60 2.50
CA GLU A 113 -15.78 -16.12 1.41
C GLU A 113 -16.48 -15.10 0.52
#